data_AF-A0A3M1DHA3-F1
#
_entry.id   AF-A0A3M1DHA3-F1
#
_cell.length_a   1.000
_cell.length_b   1.000
_cell.length_c   1.000
_cell.angle_alpha   90.00
_cell.angle_beta   90.00
_cell.angle_gamma   90.00
#
_symmetry.space_group_name_H-M   'P 1'
#
loop_
_entity.id
_entity.type
_entity.pdbx_description
1 polymer ?
#
loop_
_entity_poly.entity_id
_entity_poly.type
_entity_poly.pdbx_seq_one_letter_code
_entity_poly.pdbx_strand_id
1 'polypeptide(L)'
;MPRSCLKDDLPDDFRSDKTCCVHAEQRAIFDALARQPIRIKNARIYSISLNEEGEPAFAGEPYCTICSKSALDVGIAEFALWRGEGICVYTTDE
;
A
#
# COMPACT_ATOMS: atom_id res chain seq x y z
N MET A 1 -3.09 -16.13 15.09
CA MET A 1 -4.12 -16.29 14.04
C MET A 1 -3.90 -15.22 12.99
N PRO A 2 -3.73 -15.55 11.70
CA PRO A 2 -3.73 -14.53 10.66
C PRO A 2 -5.13 -13.90 10.60
N ARG A 3 -5.19 -12.57 10.65
CA ARG A 3 -6.44 -11.81 10.48
C ARG A 3 -6.71 -11.73 8.97
N SER A 4 -7.67 -12.49 8.45
CA SER A 4 -8.14 -12.37 7.06
C SER A 4 -9.20 -11.26 6.93
N CYS A 5 -9.18 -10.48 5.84
CA CYS A 5 -10.30 -9.59 5.52
C CYS A 5 -11.50 -10.41 5.08
N LEU A 6 -12.69 -9.86 5.33
CA LEU A 6 -13.97 -10.35 4.81
C LEU A 6 -14.47 -9.44 3.67
N LYS A 7 -13.56 -8.81 2.92
CA LYS A 7 -13.88 -7.83 1.88
C LYS A 7 -14.82 -8.41 0.81
N ASP A 8 -14.64 -9.69 0.53
CA ASP A 8 -15.37 -10.43 -0.50
C ASP A 8 -16.75 -10.92 -0.01
N ASP A 9 -17.01 -10.85 1.29
CA ASP A 9 -18.31 -11.19 1.91
C ASP A 9 -19.21 -9.95 2.10
N LEU A 10 -18.83 -8.78 1.57
CA LEU A 10 -19.60 -7.55 1.70
C LEU A 10 -20.62 -7.40 0.56
N PRO A 11 -21.85 -6.94 0.86
CA PRO A 11 -22.87 -6.65 -0.15
C PRO A 11 -22.36 -5.73 -1.28
N ASP A 12 -22.90 -5.92 -2.48
CA ASP A 12 -22.51 -5.13 -3.67
C ASP A 12 -22.88 -3.65 -3.54
N ASP A 13 -23.92 -3.33 -2.77
CA ASP A 13 -24.39 -1.98 -2.49
C ASP A 13 -23.75 -1.35 -1.25
N PHE A 14 -22.76 -2.01 -0.64
CA PHE A 14 -22.08 -1.52 0.55
C PHE A 14 -21.32 -0.21 0.24
N ARG A 15 -21.89 0.92 0.71
CA ARG A 15 -21.44 2.28 0.39
C ARG A 15 -20.28 2.81 1.23
N SER A 16 -19.69 1.98 2.08
CA SER A 16 -18.48 2.34 2.81
C SER A 16 -17.28 1.78 2.05
N ASP A 17 -16.14 2.45 2.18
CA ASP A 17 -14.87 1.89 1.72
C ASP A 17 -14.73 0.47 2.31
N LYS A 18 -14.55 -0.52 1.44
CA LYS A 18 -14.39 -1.94 1.83
C LYS A 18 -13.03 -2.17 2.50
N THR A 19 -12.38 -1.13 3.01
CA THR A 19 -11.15 -1.12 3.80
C THR A 19 -11.35 -1.76 5.18
N CYS A 20 -11.77 -3.03 5.21
CA CYS A 20 -11.61 -3.88 6.40
C CYS A 20 -10.15 -4.25 6.65
N CYS A 21 -9.27 -4.07 5.65
CA CYS A 21 -7.92 -4.58 5.68
C CYS A 21 -6.88 -3.48 5.84
N VAL A 22 -5.87 -3.82 6.65
CA VAL A 22 -4.59 -3.12 6.63
C VAL A 22 -3.83 -3.61 5.40
N HIS A 23 -3.68 -2.72 4.41
CA HIS A 23 -2.92 -2.98 3.20
C HIS A 23 -1.43 -3.18 3.49
N ALA A 24 -0.69 -3.71 2.50
CA ALA A 24 0.74 -3.95 2.63
C ALA A 24 1.51 -2.65 2.92
N GLU A 25 1.13 -1.55 2.29
CA GLU A 25 1.70 -0.21 2.46
C GLU A 25 1.50 0.29 3.89
N GLN A 26 0.27 0.15 4.43
CA GLN A 26 -0.02 0.51 5.82
C GLN A 26 0.78 -0.34 6.80
N ARG A 27 0.90 -1.65 6.55
CA ARG A 27 1.73 -2.54 7.40
C ARG A 27 3.20 -2.12 7.37
N ALA A 28 3.74 -1.78 6.20
CA ALA A 28 5.11 -1.31 6.06
C ALA A 28 5.33 0.01 6.82
N ILE A 29 4.40 0.95 6.71
CA ILE A 29 4.42 2.22 7.46
C ILE A 29 4.40 1.96 8.97
N PHE A 30 3.45 1.14 9.44
CA PHE A 30 3.31 0.87 10.88
C PHE A 30 4.53 0.15 11.46
N ASP A 31 5.11 -0.81 10.73
CA ASP A 31 6.34 -1.49 11.17
C ASP A 31 7.53 -0.53 11.19
N ALA A 32 7.68 0.34 10.19
CA ALA A 32 8.73 1.36 10.15
C ALA A 32 8.61 2.36 11.31
N LEU A 33 7.39 2.82 11.62
CA LEU A 33 7.13 3.68 12.78
C LEU A 33 7.44 2.99 14.10
N ALA A 34 7.11 1.70 14.23
CA ALA A 34 7.35 0.95 15.46
C ALA A 34 8.83 0.69 15.72
N ARG A 35 9.63 0.49 14.65
CA ARG A 35 11.04 0.10 14.77
C ARG A 35 12.02 1.26 14.65
N GLN A 36 11.79 2.16 13.70
CA GLN A 36 12.72 3.24 13.33
C GLN A 36 11.97 4.52 12.93
N PRO A 37 11.18 5.13 13.84
CA PRO A 37 10.30 6.26 13.52
C PRO A 37 11.04 7.49 12.97
N ILE A 38 12.32 7.66 13.32
CA ILE A 38 13.14 8.79 12.85
C ILE A 38 13.52 8.65 11.37
N ARG A 39 13.54 7.42 10.82
CA ARG A 39 14.05 7.13 9.48
C ARG A 39 12.97 7.03 8.40
N ILE A 40 11.70 7.12 8.77
CA ILE A 40 10.59 7.00 7.82
C ILE A 40 10.44 8.23 6.93
N LYS A 41 10.84 9.41 7.42
CA LYS A 41 10.77 10.65 6.66
C LYS A 41 11.72 10.59 5.47
N ASN A 42 11.22 11.00 4.31
CA ASN A 42 11.87 10.92 3.00
C ASN A 42 12.22 9.48 2.55
N ALA A 43 11.61 8.46 3.17
CA ALA A 43 11.79 7.08 2.73
C ALA A 43 11.02 6.81 1.43
N ARG A 44 11.35 5.66 0.82
CA ARG A 44 10.67 5.11 -0.35
C ARG A 44 9.99 3.80 0.00
N ILE A 45 8.72 3.65 -0.34
CA ILE A 45 8.01 2.38 -0.27
C ILE A 45 8.28 1.58 -1.55
N TYR A 46 8.67 0.31 -1.41
CA TYR A 46 8.74 -0.62 -2.52
C TYR A 46 7.53 -1.54 -2.45
N SER A 47 6.75 -1.61 -3.52
CA SER A 47 5.53 -2.43 -3.57
C SER A 47 5.49 -3.29 -4.84
N ILE A 48 5.03 -4.51 -4.68
CA ILE A 48 4.78 -5.46 -5.77
C ILE A 48 3.35 -5.99 -5.64
N SER A 49 2.70 -6.26 -6.77
CA SER A 49 1.45 -7.01 -6.81
C SER A 49 1.75 -8.48 -7.00
N LEU A 50 0.88 -9.35 -6.49
CA LEU A 50 0.95 -10.80 -6.70
C LEU A 50 -0.31 -11.24 -7.44
N ASN A 51 -0.18 -12.24 -8.31
CA ASN A 51 -1.33 -12.92 -8.91
C ASN A 51 -1.94 -13.95 -7.93
N GLU A 52 -2.97 -14.68 -8.36
CA GLU A 52 -3.65 -15.70 -7.54
C GLU A 52 -2.73 -16.86 -7.13
N GLU A 53 -1.66 -17.10 -7.88
CA GLU A 53 -0.65 -18.13 -7.61
C GLU A 53 0.47 -17.63 -6.68
N GLY A 54 0.42 -16.36 -6.28
CA GLY A 54 1.43 -15.72 -5.44
C GLY A 54 2.68 -15.30 -6.20
N GLU A 55 2.66 -15.32 -7.54
CA GLU A 55 3.77 -14.89 -8.37
C GLU A 55 3.74 -13.37 -8.59
N PRO A 56 4.90 -12.71 -8.71
CA PRO A 56 4.98 -11.29 -9.00
C PRO A 56 4.20 -10.91 -10.28
N ALA A 57 3.34 -9.90 -10.15
CA ALA A 57 2.54 -9.34 -11.23
C ALA A 57 2.77 -7.82 -11.33
N PHE A 58 2.49 -7.25 -12.50
CA PHE A 58 2.57 -5.80 -12.68
C PHE A 58 1.53 -5.09 -11.82
N ALA A 59 2.00 -4.08 -11.10
CA ALA A 59 1.15 -3.22 -10.31
C ALA A 59 0.28 -2.35 -11.22
N GLY A 60 -0.98 -2.18 -10.81
CA GLY A 60 -1.85 -1.12 -11.32
C GLY A 60 -1.38 0.26 -10.85
N GLU A 61 -2.16 1.29 -11.19
CA GLU A 61 -1.89 2.64 -10.68
C GLU A 61 -2.11 2.72 -9.17
N PRO A 62 -1.35 3.54 -8.43
CA PRO A 62 -1.58 3.74 -7.00
C PRO A 62 -2.88 4.54 -6.78
N TYR A 63 -3.98 3.86 -6.42
CA TYR A 63 -5.30 4.50 -6.27
C TYR A 63 -5.85 4.51 -4.83
N CYS A 64 -5.10 3.99 -3.85
CA CYS A 64 -5.61 3.82 -2.50
C CYS A 64 -5.48 5.10 -1.66
N THR A 65 -6.57 5.86 -1.55
CA THR A 65 -6.60 7.14 -0.84
C THR A 65 -6.11 7.08 0.62
N ILE A 66 -6.34 5.98 1.35
CA ILE A 66 -5.89 5.84 2.74
C ILE A 66 -4.40 5.56 2.84
N CYS A 67 -3.83 4.79 1.90
CA CYS A 67 -2.38 4.54 1.85
C CYS A 67 -1.64 5.82 1.47
N SER A 68 -2.15 6.56 0.48
CA SER A 68 -1.60 7.86 0.08
C SER A 68 -1.60 8.86 1.24
N LYS A 69 -2.73 9.00 1.95
CA LYS A 69 -2.81 9.85 3.17
C LYS A 69 -1.81 9.42 4.23
N SER A 70 -1.74 8.12 4.51
CA SER A 70 -0.83 7.58 5.53
C SER A 70 0.63 7.86 5.18
N ALA A 71 1.02 7.71 3.91
CA ALA A 71 2.37 7.99 3.44
C ALA A 71 2.74 9.47 3.56
N LEU A 72 1.81 10.37 3.19
CA LEU A 72 1.97 11.81 3.35
C LEU A 72 2.14 12.21 4.82
N ASP A 73 1.28 11.69 5.71
CA ASP A 73 1.29 12.05 7.13
C ASP A 73 2.60 11.67 7.84
N VAL A 74 3.21 10.55 7.44
CA VAL A 74 4.50 10.11 8.00
C VAL A 74 5.71 10.68 7.24
N GLY A 75 5.47 11.43 6.17
CA GLY A 75 6.50 12.09 5.36
C GLY A 75 7.32 11.16 4.49
N ILE A 76 6.75 10.07 3.98
CA ILE A 76 7.37 9.26 2.91
C ILE A 76 7.43 10.12 1.65
N ALA A 77 8.49 9.96 0.85
CA ALA A 77 8.69 10.77 -0.36
C ALA A 77 8.19 10.07 -1.62
N GLU A 78 8.31 8.74 -1.69
CA GLU A 78 8.21 8.04 -2.96
C GLU A 78 7.61 6.63 -2.84
N PHE A 79 6.96 6.20 -3.92
CA PHE A 79 6.52 4.83 -4.17
C PHE A 79 7.26 4.26 -5.38
N ALA A 80 7.95 3.13 -5.21
CA ALA A 80 8.49 2.33 -6.29
C ALA A 80 7.54 1.16 -6.58
N LEU A 81 6.99 1.15 -7.79
CA LEU A 81 6.05 0.13 -8.28
C LEU A 81 6.66 -0.61 -9.47
N TRP A 82 6.50 -1.93 -9.49
CA TRP A 82 6.88 -2.72 -10.66
C TRP A 82 5.75 -2.76 -11.69
N ARG A 83 5.95 -2.15 -12.85
CA ARG A 83 4.99 -2.05 -13.97
C ARG A 83 5.56 -2.71 -15.22
N GLY A 84 4.74 -2.78 -16.28
CA GLY A 84 5.12 -3.39 -17.56
C GLY A 84 6.38 -2.78 -18.20
N GLU A 85 6.67 -1.51 -17.90
CA GLU A 85 7.84 -0.76 -18.39
C GLU A 85 9.08 -0.91 -17.48
N GLY A 86 8.94 -1.58 -16.32
CA GLY A 86 10.00 -1.72 -15.32
C GLY A 86 9.60 -1.14 -13.96
N ILE A 87 10.59 -0.76 -13.16
CA ILE A 87 10.35 -0.11 -11.85
C ILE A 87 10.10 1.37 -12.09
N CYS A 88 8.87 1.81 -11.79
CA CYS A 88 8.47 3.21 -11.87
C CYS A 88 8.47 3.82 -10.46
N VAL A 89 8.99 5.04 -10.33
CA VAL A 89 9.02 5.79 -9.08
C VAL A 89 8.04 6.95 -9.19
N TYR A 90 7.14 7.06 -8.22
CA TYR A 90 6.15 8.13 -8.09
C TYR A 90 6.45 8.90 -6.81
N THR A 91 6.37 10.22 -6.86
CA THR A 91 6.46 11.02 -5.64
C THR A 91 5.11 11.03 -4.93
N THR A 92 5.10 11.21 -3.61
CA THR A 92 3.87 11.21 -2.81
C THR A 92 3.01 12.47 -3.00
N ASP A 93 3.57 13.53 -3.59
CA ASP A 93 2.92 14.81 -3.87
C ASP A 93 2.21 14.88 -5.24
N GLU A 94 2.35 13.85 -6.08
CA GLU A 94 1.65 13.69 -7.37
C GLU A 94 0.25 13.03 -7.24
#